data_AF-A0A0A1HXR0-F1
#
_entry.id   AF-A0A0A1HXR0-F1
#
_cell.length_a   1.000
_cell.length_b   1.000
_cell.length_c   1.000
_cell.angle_alpha   90.00
_cell.angle_beta   90.00
_cell.angle_gamma   90.00
#
_symmetry.space_group_name_H-M   'P 1'
#
loop_
_entity.id
_entity.type
_entity.pdbx_description
1 polymer ?
#
loop_
_entity_poly.entity_id
_entity_poly.type
_entity_poly.pdbx_seq_one_letter_code
_entity_poly.pdbx_strand_id
1 'polypeptide(L)'
;MFKVTPNPPTTDPTDSTSFDNAAKRALDFYLKPEPPETKSDPLFTVANGIDTECLLANLSETLASANAMAADLAFDLDGSRPWASSS
;
A
#
# COMPACT_ATOMS: atom_id res chain seq x y z
N MET A 1 -48.85 9.02 42.86
CA MET A 1 -47.53 9.68 42.78
C MET A 1 -47.17 9.76 41.31
N PHE A 2 -47.19 10.95 40.71
CA PHE A 2 -46.85 11.15 39.30
C PHE A 2 -45.32 11.08 39.16
N LYS A 3 -44.83 10.17 38.31
CA LYS A 3 -43.42 10.22 37.87
C LYS A 3 -43.28 11.47 37.02
N VAL A 4 -42.64 12.51 37.57
CA VAL A 4 -42.20 13.65 36.79
C VAL A 4 -41.09 13.14 35.88
N THR A 5 -41.40 12.89 34.62
CA THR A 5 -40.40 12.59 33.60
C THR A 5 -39.50 13.82 33.48
N PRO A 6 -38.20 13.73 33.80
CA PRO A 6 -37.29 14.85 33.58
C PRO A 6 -37.20 15.07 32.07
N ASN A 7 -37.47 16.28 31.60
CA ASN A 7 -37.19 16.63 30.21
C ASN A 7 -35.70 16.40 29.92
N PRO A 8 -35.35 15.92 28.71
CA PRO A 8 -33.95 15.73 28.33
C PRO A 8 -33.21 17.09 28.35
N PRO A 9 -31.92 17.11 28.72
CA PRO A 9 -31.14 18.33 28.74
C PRO A 9 -31.17 18.96 27.34
N THR A 10 -31.38 20.28 27.29
CA THR A 10 -31.30 21.02 26.04
C THR A 10 -29.88 20.87 25.51
N THR A 11 -29.73 20.18 24.39
CA THR A 11 -28.45 20.03 23.73
C THR A 11 -28.10 21.39 23.16
N ASP A 12 -27.22 22.13 23.85
CA ASP A 12 -26.69 23.39 23.34
C ASP A 12 -26.10 23.16 21.94
N PRO A 13 -26.49 23.93 20.91
CA PRO A 13 -26.13 23.67 19.51
C PRO A 13 -24.67 24.02 19.19
N THR A 14 -23.86 24.37 20.19
CA THR A 14 -22.54 24.99 20.02
C THR A 14 -21.43 24.04 19.55
N ASP A 15 -21.61 22.72 19.68
CA ASP A 15 -20.60 21.74 19.23
C ASP A 15 -20.80 21.27 17.78
N SER A 16 -21.93 21.64 17.15
CA SER A 16 -22.31 21.22 15.79
C SER A 16 -21.26 21.54 14.73
N THR A 17 -20.63 22.72 14.86
CA THR A 17 -19.62 23.20 13.88
C THR A 17 -18.37 22.32 13.82
N SER A 18 -18.01 21.64 14.92
CA SER A 18 -16.84 20.75 14.99
C SER A 18 -17.10 19.42 14.29
N PHE A 19 -18.28 18.84 14.53
CA PHE A 19 -18.72 17.59 13.89
C PHE A 19 -18.93 17.81 12.39
N ASP A 20 -19.48 18.94 11.99
CA ASP A 20 -19.68 19.28 10.58
C ASP A 20 -18.36 19.40 9.82
N ASN A 21 -17.33 19.95 10.46
CA ASN A 21 -16.00 20.06 9.86
C ASN A 21 -15.32 18.69 9.75
N ALA A 22 -15.39 17.87 10.80
CA ALA A 22 -14.88 16.49 10.77
C ALA A 22 -15.59 15.65 9.69
N ALA A 23 -16.90 15.79 9.56
CA ALA A 23 -17.69 15.11 8.54
C ALA A 23 -17.30 15.55 7.13
N LYS A 24 -17.14 16.86 6.88
CA LYS A 24 -16.66 17.38 5.59
C LYS A 24 -15.26 16.88 5.25
N ARG A 25 -14.34 16.87 6.23
CA ARG A 25 -12.98 16.33 6.05
C ARG A 25 -12.99 14.84 5.70
N ALA A 26 -13.84 14.05 6.36
CA ALA A 26 -13.99 12.63 6.05
C ALA A 26 -14.56 12.43 4.64
N LEU A 27 -15.58 13.19 4.27
CA LEU A 27 -16.19 13.12 2.93
C LEU A 27 -15.21 13.52 1.82
N ASP A 28 -14.45 14.61 1.99
CA ASP A 28 -13.47 15.02 1.00
C ASP A 28 -12.36 13.96 0.81
N PHE A 29 -11.91 13.31 1.90
CA PHE A 29 -10.91 12.24 1.83
C PHE A 29 -11.35 11.03 1.00
N TYR A 30 -12.63 10.64 1.09
CA TYR A 30 -13.16 9.48 0.35
C TYR A 30 -13.72 9.82 -1.03
N LEU A 31 -14.29 11.02 -1.20
CA LEU A 31 -14.96 11.42 -2.45
C LEU A 31 -14.01 12.10 -3.44
N LYS A 32 -12.89 12.67 -2.97
CA LYS A 32 -11.86 13.30 -3.80
C LYS A 32 -10.48 12.78 -3.40
N PRO A 33 -10.20 11.49 -3.58
CA PRO A 33 -8.83 11.02 -3.43
C PRO A 33 -7.98 11.78 -4.44
N GLU A 34 -7.05 12.60 -3.96
CA GLU A 34 -6.00 13.13 -4.82
C GLU A 34 -5.24 11.93 -5.38
N PRO A 35 -5.04 11.86 -6.71
CA PRO A 35 -4.24 10.80 -7.30
C PRO A 35 -2.88 10.82 -6.60
N PRO A 36 -2.39 9.67 -6.09
CA PRO A 36 -1.04 9.64 -5.57
C PRO A 36 -0.11 10.15 -6.68
N GLU A 37 0.72 11.16 -6.37
CA GLU A 37 1.81 11.60 -7.24
C GLU A 37 2.90 10.52 -7.27
N THR A 38 2.57 9.34 -7.77
CA THR A 38 3.57 8.34 -8.13
C THR A 38 4.24 8.83 -9.39
N LYS A 39 5.35 9.56 -9.21
CA LYS A 39 6.35 9.76 -10.25
C LYS A 39 6.91 8.38 -10.60
N SER A 40 6.31 7.73 -11.60
CA SER A 40 6.81 6.47 -12.13
C SER A 40 8.00 6.78 -13.03
N ASP A 41 9.16 7.01 -12.43
CA ASP A 41 10.40 7.13 -13.18
C ASP A 41 10.71 5.76 -13.81
N PRO A 42 10.87 5.67 -15.13
CA PRO A 42 11.14 4.40 -15.78
C PRO A 42 12.51 3.89 -15.37
N LEU A 43 12.56 2.70 -14.74
CA LEU A 43 13.84 2.07 -14.39
C LEU A 43 14.69 1.72 -15.61
N PHE A 44 14.05 1.42 -16.74
CA PHE A 44 14.70 1.03 -17.97
C PHE A 44 14.14 1.87 -19.13
N THR A 45 15.02 2.44 -19.94
CA THR A 45 14.68 3.23 -21.13
C THR A 45 15.20 2.52 -22.37
N VAL A 46 14.39 2.45 -23.42
CA VAL A 46 14.75 1.84 -24.70
C VAL A 46 15.54 2.84 -25.54
N ALA A 47 16.73 2.48 -26.00
CA ALA A 47 17.45 3.27 -27.01
C ALA A 47 16.85 3.03 -28.40
N ASN A 48 16.67 4.10 -29.18
CA ASN A 48 16.13 4.00 -30.54
C ASN A 48 17.02 3.08 -31.41
N GLY A 49 16.40 2.07 -32.04
CA GLY A 49 17.06 1.14 -32.97
C GLY A 49 17.39 -0.24 -32.40
N ILE A 50 17.02 -0.52 -31.15
CA ILE A 50 17.13 -1.86 -30.56
C ILE A 50 15.82 -2.61 -30.78
N ASP A 51 15.93 -3.87 -31.19
CA ASP A 51 14.79 -4.76 -31.37
C ASP A 51 14.09 -5.06 -30.04
N THR A 52 12.76 -5.04 -30.04
CA THR A 52 11.95 -5.18 -28.83
C THR A 52 12.10 -6.57 -28.21
N GLU A 53 12.26 -7.61 -29.04
CA GLU A 53 12.45 -8.99 -28.57
C GLU A 53 13.77 -9.15 -27.82
N CYS A 54 14.87 -8.59 -28.33
CA CYS A 54 16.16 -8.59 -27.63
C CYS A 54 16.09 -7.85 -26.29
N LEU A 55 15.37 -6.73 -26.25
CA LEU A 55 15.20 -5.95 -25.03
C LEU A 55 14.39 -6.72 -23.98
N LEU A 56 13.26 -7.31 -24.40
CA LEU A 56 12.40 -8.10 -23.52
C LEU A 56 13.13 -9.37 -23.03
N ALA A 57 13.88 -10.04 -23.89
CA ALA A 57 14.69 -11.19 -23.52
C ALA A 57 15.74 -10.82 -22.47
N ASN A 58 16.51 -9.74 -22.68
CA ASN A 58 17.52 -9.28 -21.74
C ASN A 58 16.92 -8.88 -20.37
N LEU A 59 15.78 -8.19 -20.38
CA LEU A 59 15.07 -7.83 -19.15
C LEU A 59 14.54 -9.08 -18.42
N SER A 60 13.94 -10.02 -19.15
CA SER A 60 13.42 -11.26 -18.59
C SER A 60 14.54 -12.12 -17.99
N GLU A 61 15.69 -12.20 -18.67
CA GLU A 61 16.86 -12.93 -18.19
C GLU A 61 17.44 -12.29 -16.92
N THR A 62 17.57 -10.95 -16.91
CA THR A 62 18.02 -10.20 -15.73
C THR A 62 17.09 -10.42 -14.55
N LEU A 63 15.77 -10.39 -14.77
CA LEU A 63 14.77 -10.62 -13.73
C LEU A 63 14.79 -12.06 -13.22
N ALA A 64 14.94 -13.05 -14.11
CA ALA A 64 15.06 -14.46 -13.73
C ALA A 64 16.32 -14.71 -12.90
N SER A 65 17.46 -14.11 -13.29
CA SER A 65 18.71 -14.16 -12.54
C SER A 65 18.58 -13.54 -11.14
N ALA A 66 17.99 -12.35 -11.05
CA ALA A 66 17.71 -11.69 -9.78
C ALA A 66 16.80 -12.53 -8.88
N ASN A 67 15.75 -13.13 -9.44
CA ASN A 67 14.85 -14.03 -8.71
C ASN A 67 15.57 -15.28 -8.18
N ALA A 68 16.46 -15.88 -8.98
CA ALA A 68 17.25 -17.03 -8.54
C ALA A 68 18.18 -16.68 -7.38
N MET A 69 18.88 -15.54 -7.44
CA MET A 69 19.75 -15.06 -6.35
C MET A 69 18.94 -14.74 -5.08
N ALA A 70 17.77 -14.11 -5.24
CA ALA A 70 16.89 -13.78 -4.12
C ALA A 70 16.32 -15.06 -3.46
N ALA A 71 15.98 -16.07 -4.24
CA ALA A 71 15.51 -17.36 -3.74
C ALA A 71 16.62 -18.14 -3.00
N ASP A 72 17.85 -18.13 -3.53
CA ASP A 72 19.01 -18.73 -2.88
C ASP A 72 19.31 -18.05 -1.54
N LEU A 73 19.30 -16.71 -1.51
CA LEU A 73 19.45 -15.94 -0.28
C LEU A 73 18.31 -16.21 0.72
N ALA A 74 17.07 -16.34 0.25
CA ALA A 74 15.93 -16.65 1.12
C ALA A 74 16.08 -18.04 1.77
N PHE A 75 16.60 -19.02 1.02
CA PHE A 75 16.87 -20.35 1.55
C PHE A 75 18.00 -20.33 2.59
N ASP A 76 19.05 -19.55 2.36
CA ASP A 76 20.14 -19.38 3.33
C ASP A 76 19.70 -18.64 4.60
N LEU A 77 18.77 -17.68 4.49
CA LEU A 77 18.20 -16.95 5.64
C LEU A 77 17.16 -17.75 6.43
N ASP A 78 16.40 -18.65 5.78
CA ASP A 78 15.43 -19.55 6.42
C ASP A 78 16.11 -20.65 7.26
N GLY A 79 17.44 -20.78 7.15
CA GLY A 79 18.26 -21.28 8.24
C GLY A 79 17.86 -22.66 8.79
N SER A 80 17.59 -23.66 7.96
CA SER A 80 17.74 -25.05 8.39
C SER A 80 17.69 -25.96 7.18
N ARG A 81 18.85 -26.41 6.70
CA ARG A 81 18.90 -27.68 5.96
C ARG A 81 18.58 -28.75 7.02
N PRO A 82 17.37 -29.36 7.06
CA PRO A 82 17.04 -30.30 8.14
C PRO A 82 17.84 -31.60 8.02
N TRP A 83 18.58 -31.78 6.93
CA TRP A 83 19.25 -33.01 6.56
C TRP A 83 20.77 -33.00 6.81
N ALA A 84 21.36 -31.90 7.28
CA ALA A 84 22.81 -31.80 7.55
C ALA A 84 23.20 -32.22 8.99
N SER A 85 22.43 -33.11 9.62
CA SER A 85 22.70 -33.67 10.96
C SER A 85 22.26 -35.14 11.03
N SER A 86 22.87 -36.01 10.22
CA SER A 86 22.84 -37.45 10.47
C SER A 86 24.00 -38.13 9.75
N SER A 87 25.18 -38.11 10.36
CA SER A 87 26.27 -39.06 10.10
C SER A 87 27.05 -39.26 11.39
#